data_AF-A0A8T7DL07-F1
#
_entry.id   AF-A0A8T7DL07-F1
#
_cell.length_a   1.000
_cell.length_b   1.000
_cell.length_c   1.000
_cell.angle_alpha   90.00
_cell.angle_beta   90.00
_cell.angle_gamma   90.00
#
_symmetry.space_group_name_H-M   'P 1'
#
loop_
_entity.id
_entity.type
_entity.pdbx_description
1 polymer ?
#
loop_
_entity_poly.entity_id
_entity_poly.type
_entity_poly.pdbx_seq_one_letter_code
_entity_poly.pdbx_strand_id
1 'polypeptide(L)'
;MDAGLIGGVVGGFFGFLGGAIGTYFSIKNTNGPRERAFMIKASVITWIAVSVFLIMLLVIPMPYNYLVWIPYGILLPIGIYKINKTQADLRDRERLTEKS
;
A
#
# COMPACT_ATOMS: atom_id res chain seq x y z
N MET A 1 20.51 -14.28 -20.88
CA MET A 1 19.35 -14.00 -20.02
C MET A 1 19.05 -12.53 -20.19
N ASP A 2 17.89 -12.19 -20.77
CA ASP A 2 17.55 -10.81 -21.11
C ASP A 2 17.49 -9.95 -19.85
N ALA A 3 18.15 -8.80 -19.87
CA ALA A 3 18.23 -7.87 -18.74
C ALA A 3 16.83 -7.47 -18.21
N GLY A 4 15.82 -7.44 -19.09
CA GLY A 4 14.43 -7.18 -18.71
C GLY A 4 13.80 -8.30 -17.87
N LEU A 5 14.17 -9.56 -18.09
CA LEU A 5 13.67 -10.70 -17.31
C LEU A 5 14.28 -10.70 -15.90
N ILE A 6 15.58 -10.40 -15.80
CA ILE A 6 16.28 -10.25 -14.51
C ILE A 6 15.71 -9.07 -13.74
N GLY A 7 15.53 -7.91 -14.38
CA GLY A 7 14.95 -6.72 -13.76
C GLY A 7 13.52 -6.94 -13.28
N GLY A 8 12.69 -7.66 -14.05
CA GLY A 8 11.33 -8.01 -13.66
C GLY A 8 11.26 -8.94 -12.45
N VAL A 9 12.10 -9.99 -12.42
CA VAL A 9 12.15 -10.95 -11.29
C VAL A 9 12.65 -10.26 -10.02
N VAL A 10 13.74 -9.49 -10.12
CA VAL A 10 14.30 -8.77 -8.97
C VAL A 10 13.32 -7.72 -8.47
N GLY A 11 12.77 -6.89 -9.36
CA GLY A 11 11.79 -5.87 -8.99
C GLY A 11 10.52 -6.45 -8.37
N GLY A 12 10.00 -7.55 -8.91
CA GLY A 12 8.85 -8.25 -8.34
C GLY A 12 9.12 -8.80 -6.95
N PHE A 13 10.27 -9.44 -6.75
CA PHE A 13 10.63 -10.02 -5.46
C PHE A 13 10.82 -8.96 -4.36
N PHE A 14 11.56 -7.89 -4.66
CA PHE A 14 11.77 -6.77 -3.73
C PHE A 14 10.47 -5.99 -3.47
N GLY A 15 9.62 -5.81 -4.49
CA GLY A 15 8.31 -5.19 -4.34
C GLY A 15 7.40 -5.99 -3.41
N PHE A 16 7.40 -7.33 -3.56
CA PHE A 16 6.59 -8.22 -2.73
C PHE A 16 7.10 -8.24 -1.28
N LEU A 17 8.40 -8.36 -1.08
CA LEU A 17 9.03 -8.31 0.25
C LEU A 17 8.80 -6.97 0.95
N GLY A 18 9.00 -5.86 0.23
CA GLY A 18 8.74 -4.52 0.75
C GLY A 18 7.28 -4.33 1.17
N GLY A 19 6.34 -4.77 0.33
CA GLY A 19 4.90 -4.73 0.63
C GLY A 19 4.52 -5.60 1.83
N ALA A 20 5.10 -6.80 1.94
CA ALA A 20 4.84 -7.73 3.05
C ALA A 20 5.41 -7.21 4.38
N ILE A 21 6.65 -6.73 4.38
CA ILE A 21 7.31 -6.16 5.56
C ILE A 21 6.59 -4.88 6.00
N GLY A 22 6.25 -3.99 5.06
CA GLY A 22 5.50 -2.77 5.36
C GLY A 22 4.13 -3.06 5.97
N THR A 23 3.40 -4.02 5.41
CA THR A 23 2.11 -4.49 5.94
C THR A 23 2.26 -5.08 7.35
N TYR A 24 3.28 -5.93 7.56
CA TYR A 24 3.55 -6.55 8.86
C TYR A 24 3.89 -5.51 9.93
N PHE A 25 4.76 -4.54 9.63
CA PHE A 25 5.07 -3.44 10.55
C PHE A 25 3.84 -2.58 10.84
N SER A 26 3.01 -2.29 9.84
CA SER A 26 1.75 -1.56 10.02
C SER A 26 0.79 -2.27 10.99
N ILE A 27 0.66 -3.59 10.91
CA ILE A 27 -0.23 -4.40 11.75
C ILE A 27 0.36 -4.66 13.15
N LYS A 28 1.68 -4.73 13.27
CA LYS A 28 2.36 -5.02 14.54
C LYS A 28 2.48 -3.80 15.45
N ASN A 29 2.48 -2.60 14.88
CA ASN A 29 2.61 -1.36 15.63
C ASN A 29 1.26 -0.79 16.14
N THR A 30 0.13 -1.39 15.75
CA THR A 30 -1.21 -1.02 16.27
C THR A 30 -1.50 -1.74 17.58
N ASN A 31 -1.87 -0.96 18.61
CA ASN A 31 -2.09 -1.49 19.96
C ASN A 31 -3.54 -1.96 20.20
N GLY A 32 -4.50 -1.56 19.35
CA GLY A 32 -5.91 -1.92 19.53
C GLY A 32 -6.46 -2.92 18.50
N PRO A 33 -7.40 -3.80 18.92
CA PRO A 33 -7.99 -4.81 18.04
C PRO A 33 -8.84 -4.22 16.90
N ARG A 34 -9.44 -3.03 17.05
CA ARG A 34 -10.19 -2.38 15.97
C ARG A 34 -9.25 -1.65 14.99
N GLU A 35 -8.21 -1.00 15.50
CA GLU A 35 -7.14 -0.40 14.69
C GLU A 35 -6.49 -1.45 13.77
N ARG A 36 -6.19 -2.63 14.32
CA ARG A 36 -5.59 -3.75 13.58
C ARG A 36 -6.49 -4.27 12.46
N ALA A 37 -7.79 -4.41 12.70
CA ALA A 37 -8.74 -4.88 11.69
C ALA A 37 -8.90 -3.88 10.53
N PHE A 38 -8.86 -2.57 10.82
CA PHE A 38 -8.83 -1.53 9.80
C PHE A 38 -7.54 -1.58 8.98
N MET A 39 -6.39 -1.71 9.64
CA MET A 39 -5.09 -1.81 8.96
C MET A 39 -5.00 -3.01 8.03
N ILE A 40 -5.53 -4.17 8.42
CA ILE A 40 -5.60 -5.35 7.53
C ILE A 40 -6.40 -5.03 6.26
N LYS A 41 -7.58 -4.42 6.40
CA LYS A 41 -8.41 -4.03 5.23
C LYS A 41 -7.68 -3.01 4.34
N ALA A 42 -7.05 -2.01 4.93
CA ALA A 42 -6.29 -0.99 4.21
C ALA A 42 -5.08 -1.60 3.47
N SER A 43 -4.40 -2.58 4.07
CA SER A 43 -3.32 -3.31 3.42
C SER A 43 -3.81 -4.13 2.24
N VAL A 44 -4.93 -4.85 2.36
CA VAL A 44 -5.53 -5.59 1.24
C VAL A 44 -5.88 -4.65 0.08
N ILE A 45 -6.48 -3.49 0.38
CA ILE A 45 -6.79 -2.47 -0.64
C ILE A 45 -5.52 -1.94 -1.31
N THR A 46 -4.47 -1.66 -0.54
CA THR A 46 -3.17 -1.21 -1.06
C THR A 46 -2.55 -2.25 -1.99
N TRP A 47 -2.58 -3.53 -1.59
CA TRP A 47 -2.09 -4.63 -2.42
C TRP A 47 -2.88 -4.76 -3.74
N ILE A 48 -4.22 -4.69 -3.68
CA ILE A 48 -5.06 -4.68 -4.88
C ILE A 48 -4.71 -3.50 -5.78
N ALA A 49 -4.58 -2.29 -5.21
CA ALA A 49 -4.25 -1.08 -5.97
C ALA A 49 -2.89 -1.18 -6.66
N VAL A 50 -1.87 -1.71 -5.97
CA VAL A 50 -0.53 -1.95 -6.54
C VAL A 50 -0.58 -3.01 -7.63
N SER A 51 -1.31 -4.12 -7.43
CA SER A 51 -1.48 -5.15 -8.47
C SER A 51 -2.19 -4.61 -9.71
N VAL A 52 -3.26 -3.84 -9.54
CA VAL A 52 -3.99 -3.19 -10.64
C VAL A 52 -3.08 -2.21 -11.37
N PHE A 53 -2.28 -1.41 -10.64
CA PHE A 53 -1.31 -0.49 -11.24
C PHE A 53 -0.25 -1.24 -12.06
N LEU A 54 0.30 -2.34 -11.54
CA LEU A 54 1.28 -3.17 -12.27
C LEU A 54 0.68 -3.79 -13.53
N ILE A 55 -0.53 -4.32 -13.46
CA ILE A 55 -1.25 -4.85 -14.64
C ILE A 55 -1.44 -3.74 -15.67
N MET A 56 -1.90 -2.56 -15.24
CA MET A 56 -2.12 -1.43 -16.12
C MET A 56 -0.81 -0.96 -16.79
N LEU A 57 0.30 -0.98 -16.07
CA LEU A 57 1.61 -0.62 -16.58
C LEU A 57 2.17 -1.64 -17.58
N LEU A 58 1.85 -2.93 -17.43
CA LEU A 58 2.26 -3.99 -18.36
C LEU A 58 1.36 -4.06 -19.61
N VAL A 59 0.07 -3.74 -19.48
CA VAL A 59 -0.90 -3.78 -20.59
C VAL A 59 -0.74 -2.57 -21.52
N ILE A 60 -0.25 -1.43 -21.02
CA ILE A 60 -0.14 -0.21 -21.81
C ILE A 60 1.24 -0.12 -22.51
N PRO A 61 1.30 -0.17 -23.85
CA PRO A 61 2.55 -0.03 -24.59
C PRO A 61 3.09 1.42 -24.53
N MET A 62 4.42 1.57 -24.58
CA MET A 62 5.06 2.89 -24.68
C MET A 62 4.54 3.66 -25.90
N PRO A 63 4.28 4.98 -25.81
CA PRO A 63 4.64 5.91 -24.72
C PRO A 63 3.53 6.17 -23.69
N TYR A 64 2.38 5.51 -23.77
CA TYR A 64 1.22 5.81 -22.92
C TYR A 64 1.40 5.39 -21.44
N ASN A 65 2.44 4.62 -21.10
CA ASN A 65 2.73 4.20 -19.73
C ASN A 65 3.04 5.39 -18.78
N TYR A 66 3.56 6.50 -19.30
CA TYR A 66 3.86 7.71 -18.54
C TYR A 66 2.59 8.38 -18.00
N LEU A 67 1.47 8.24 -18.71
CA LEU A 67 0.18 8.77 -18.23
C LEU A 67 -0.33 8.02 -17.00
N VAL A 68 0.08 6.78 -16.78
CA VAL A 68 -0.31 5.98 -15.59
C VAL A 68 0.45 6.45 -14.34
N TRP A 69 1.63 7.05 -14.51
CA TRP A 69 2.42 7.61 -13.40
C TRP A 69 1.79 8.85 -12.77
N ILE A 70 1.06 9.66 -13.55
CA ILE A 70 0.37 10.86 -13.04
C ILE A 70 -0.69 10.51 -11.99
N PRO A 71 -1.69 9.65 -12.27
CA PRO A 71 -2.65 9.25 -11.26
C PRO A 71 -1.98 8.49 -10.13
N TYR A 72 -0.94 7.68 -10.39
CA TYR A 72 -0.21 6.96 -9.32
C TYR A 72 0.50 7.90 -8.34
N GLY A 73 1.22 8.90 -8.86
CA GLY A 73 1.93 9.90 -8.06
C GLY A 73 0.99 10.77 -7.21
N ILE A 74 -0.27 10.89 -7.61
CA ILE A 74 -1.31 11.64 -6.86
C ILE A 74 -2.08 10.71 -5.90
N LEU A 75 -2.49 9.53 -6.35
CA LEU A 75 -3.25 8.56 -5.57
C LEU A 75 -2.48 8.05 -4.36
N LEU A 76 -1.17 7.82 -4.50
CA LEU A 76 -0.33 7.34 -3.40
C LEU A 76 -0.32 8.31 -2.20
N PRO A 77 0.10 9.58 -2.32
CA PRO A 77 0.14 10.49 -1.19
C PRO A 77 -1.26 10.75 -0.60
N ILE A 78 -2.30 10.81 -1.43
CA ILE A 78 -3.69 10.95 -0.94
C ILE A 78 -4.12 9.72 -0.14
N GLY A 79 -3.82 8.52 -0.66
CA GLY A 79 -4.13 7.25 0.00
C GLY A 79 -3.40 7.13 1.33
N ILE A 80 -2.09 7.41 1.34
CA ILE A 80 -1.26 7.41 2.55
C ILE A 80 -1.80 8.42 3.57
N TYR A 81 -2.12 9.65 3.14
CA TYR A 81 -2.68 10.66 4.04
C TYR A 81 -4.02 10.22 4.65
N LYS A 82 -4.93 9.68 3.85
CA LYS A 82 -6.24 9.20 4.33
C LYS A 82 -6.11 8.03 5.28
N ILE A 83 -5.26 7.05 4.97
CA ILE A 83 -5.03 5.87 5.80
C ILE A 83 -4.42 6.30 7.13
N ASN A 84 -3.38 7.13 7.11
CA ASN A 84 -2.75 7.65 8.33
C ASN A 84 -3.72 8.46 9.18
N LYS A 85 -4.54 9.32 8.57
CA LYS A 85 -5.53 10.12 9.28
C LYS A 85 -6.59 9.24 9.94
N THR A 86 -7.07 8.22 9.23
CA THR A 86 -8.09 7.30 9.77
C THR A 86 -7.50 6.41 10.87
N GLN A 87 -6.26 5.96 10.70
CA GLN A 87 -5.54 5.22 11.72
C GLN A 87 -5.35 6.06 13.00
N ALA A 88 -4.94 7.34 12.85
CA ALA A 88 -4.77 8.25 13.97
C ALA A 88 -6.10 8.51 14.72
N ASP A 89 -7.20 8.71 13.99
CA ASP A 89 -8.54 8.91 14.59
C ASP A 89 -8.99 7.67 15.39
N LEU A 90 -8.74 6.47 14.87
CA LEU A 90 -9.06 5.22 15.58
C LEU A 90 -8.24 5.05 16.86
N ARG A 91 -6.94 5.37 16.81
CA ARG A 91 -6.05 5.31 17.97
C ARG A 91 -6.48 6.28 19.07
N ASP A 92 -6.90 7.48 18.71
CA ASP A 92 -7.37 8.48 19.68
C ASP A 92 -8.71 8.07 20.31
N ARG A 93 -9.63 7.47 19.54
CA ARG A 93 -10.90 6.93 20.06
C ARG A 93 -10.71 5.76 21.02
N GLU A 94 -9.80 4.83 20.71
CA GLU A 94 -9.50 3.71 21.62
C GLU A 94 -8.90 4.24 22.94
N ARG A 95 -7.98 5.21 22.87
CA ARG A 95 -7.38 5.83 24.07
C ARG A 95 -8.39 6.57 24.95
N LEU A 96 -9.43 7.17 24.36
CA LEU A 96 -10.50 7.84 25.10
C LEU A 96 -11.46 6.84 25.77
N THR A 97 -11.71 5.70 25.12
CA THR A 97 -12.57 4.63 25.66
C THR A 97 -11.91 3.93 26.85
N GLU A 98 -10.58 3.82 26.86
CA GLU A 98 -9.81 3.21 27.96
C GLU A 98 -9.67 4.12 29.20
N LYS A 99 -9.93 5.42 29.06
CA LYS A 99 -9.84 6.42 30.14
C LYS A 99 -11.19 6.78 30.79
N SER A 100 -12.30 6.34 30.21
CA SER A 100 -13.67 6.57 30.72
C SER A 100 -14.16 5.40 31.56
#